data_AF-A0A7V2N4D5-F1
#
_entry.id   AF-A0A7V2N4D5-F1
#
_cell.length_a   1.000
_cell.length_b   1.000
_cell.length_c   1.000
_cell.angle_alpha   90.00
_cell.angle_beta   90.00
_cell.angle_gamma   90.00
#
_symmetry.space_group_name_H-M   'P 1'
#
loop_
_entity.id
_entity.type
_entity.pdbx_description
1 polymer ?
#
loop_
_entity_poly.entity_id
_entity_poly.type
_entity_poly.pdbx_seq_one_letter_code
_entity_poly.pdbx_strand_id
1 'polypeptide(L)'
;MAQRSFQTVTIMRREGTERMTGKSQTTPNREVKMARIRGIAHAVFLVGVALSASVVSGETLTINARRRIPSAEAPGAFRMVNDKQTWPAEQTAIIICDMWNRHWCRGATARVKDMAPAMNRVVSLARDKGVLIVHAPSSCMEAYAADPARQRAREASQENLPDWLARWNNGLESEKGATWPIDQSDGGCDCRPQCPQGSPWTSQIDTIDIREGDAISDSGLEIAAVLRQRGVHNVIIMGVHTNMCVIGRPFGLRNMARWGMNVVLMRDLTDTMYNSRRPPY
;
A
#
# COMPACT_ATOMS: atom_id res chain seq x y z
N MET A 1 -0.12 -6.86 -25.26
CA MET A 1 -1.13 -6.23 -24.38
C MET A 1 -1.18 -7.02 -23.08
N ALA A 2 -0.62 -6.47 -22.00
CA ALA A 2 -0.32 -7.22 -20.78
C ALA A 2 -1.43 -7.07 -19.72
N GLN A 3 -2.14 -8.15 -19.43
CA GLN A 3 -3.03 -8.29 -18.27
C GLN A 3 -2.20 -8.51 -16.99
N ARG A 4 -2.38 -7.68 -15.97
CA ARG A 4 -1.89 -7.94 -14.60
C ARG A 4 -3.07 -7.93 -13.63
N SER A 5 -3.16 -9.01 -12.84
CA SER A 5 -4.23 -9.34 -11.89
C SER A 5 -3.68 -9.26 -10.45
N PHE A 6 -4.50 -8.66 -9.58
CA PHE A 6 -4.26 -8.27 -8.18
C PHE A 6 -4.06 -9.42 -7.19
N GLN A 7 -3.33 -9.20 -6.09
CA GLN A 7 -2.86 -10.28 -5.22
C GLN A 7 -2.70 -9.97 -3.75
N THR A 8 -3.05 -10.89 -2.87
CA THR A 8 -3.39 -10.60 -1.48
C THR A 8 -2.33 -11.39 -0.57
N VAL A 9 -1.68 -10.78 0.48
CA VAL A 9 -0.56 -11.22 1.40
C VAL A 9 -0.90 -11.38 2.94
N THR A 10 -0.04 -12.04 3.75
CA THR A 10 0.21 -11.83 5.21
C THR A 10 1.67 -12.16 5.56
N ILE A 11 2.18 -11.55 6.64
CA ILE A 11 3.61 -11.38 7.03
C ILE A 11 4.08 -12.42 8.05
N MET A 12 5.29 -12.99 7.86
CA MET A 12 6.16 -13.49 8.95
C MET A 12 7.65 -13.26 8.64
N ARG A 13 8.42 -12.91 9.68
CA ARG A 13 9.78 -12.33 9.71
C ARG A 13 10.88 -13.41 9.79
N ARG A 14 12.08 -13.15 9.24
CA ARG A 14 13.32 -13.77 9.74
C ARG A 14 14.58 -12.92 9.51
N GLU A 15 15.50 -13.08 10.45
CA GLU A 15 16.71 -12.30 10.76
C GLU A 15 17.88 -12.59 9.80
N GLY A 16 18.78 -11.62 9.68
CA GLY A 16 20.00 -11.70 8.87
C GLY A 16 21.27 -11.87 9.71
N THR A 17 22.40 -11.96 9.02
CA THR A 17 23.75 -11.59 9.51
C THR A 17 24.71 -11.46 8.33
N GLU A 18 25.44 -10.34 8.29
CA GLU A 18 26.59 -10.04 7.43
C GLU A 18 27.91 -10.24 8.19
N ARG A 19 29.02 -10.44 7.46
CA ARG A 19 30.34 -9.89 7.81
C ARG A 19 31.34 -9.97 6.64
N MET A 20 31.98 -8.83 6.34
CA MET A 20 33.24 -8.72 5.58
C MET A 20 34.26 -7.92 6.42
N THR A 21 35.54 -8.26 6.30
CA THR A 21 36.68 -7.54 6.93
C THR A 21 37.68 -7.15 5.85
N GLY A 22 38.07 -5.86 5.82
CA GLY A 22 39.11 -5.31 4.95
C GLY A 22 40.52 -5.36 5.54
N LYS A 23 41.50 -4.83 4.80
CA LYS A 23 42.83 -4.39 5.26
C LYS A 23 43.45 -3.41 4.24
N SER A 24 44.13 -2.38 4.75
CA SER A 24 44.88 -1.31 4.05
C SER A 24 46.26 -1.14 4.71
N GLN A 25 47.30 -0.88 3.90
CA GLN A 25 48.68 -0.47 4.21
C GLN A 25 49.24 0.16 2.91
N THR A 26 50.14 1.15 2.79
CA THR A 26 51.07 1.90 3.66
C THR A 26 51.66 3.08 2.84
N THR A 27 52.12 4.14 3.51
CA THR A 27 52.82 5.36 3.00
C THR A 27 54.27 5.14 2.57
N PRO A 28 54.89 6.13 1.88
CA PRO A 28 56.25 6.55 2.26
C PRO A 28 56.45 8.07 2.33
N ASN A 29 57.43 8.47 3.15
CA ASN A 29 57.85 9.85 3.43
C ASN A 29 59.22 10.11 2.77
N ARG A 30 59.43 11.28 2.15
CA ARG A 30 60.76 11.78 1.77
C ARG A 30 60.81 13.31 1.87
N GLU A 31 61.83 13.79 2.57
CA GLU A 31 62.10 15.18 2.93
C GLU A 31 62.36 16.11 1.73
N VAL A 32 61.93 17.37 1.85
CA VAL A 32 62.20 18.48 0.92
C VAL A 32 63.02 19.55 1.65
N LYS A 33 64.16 19.94 1.06
CA LYS A 33 64.91 21.16 1.44
C LYS A 33 64.25 22.39 0.80
N MET A 34 64.04 23.44 1.59
CA MET A 34 63.41 24.68 1.13
C MET A 34 64.35 25.88 1.38
N ALA A 35 64.61 26.68 0.34
CA ALA A 35 65.23 28.02 0.47
C ALA A 35 64.53 29.02 -0.47
N ARG A 36 63.62 29.80 0.15
CA ARG A 36 63.16 31.18 -0.09
C ARG A 36 63.25 31.77 -1.51
N ILE A 37 62.08 32.05 -2.10
CA ILE A 37 61.80 33.28 -2.87
C ILE A 37 60.38 33.78 -2.55
N ARG A 38 60.26 35.09 -2.34
CA ARG A 38 59.07 35.84 -1.91
C ARG A 38 58.03 35.98 -3.03
N GLY A 39 56.76 35.70 -2.71
CA GLY A 39 55.60 36.07 -3.52
C GLY A 39 54.32 35.82 -2.71
N ILE A 40 53.64 36.90 -2.30
CA ILE A 40 52.39 36.82 -1.54
C ILE A 40 51.26 36.50 -2.55
N ALA A 41 50.97 35.22 -2.72
CA ALA A 41 49.75 34.75 -3.36
C ALA A 41 48.72 34.44 -2.26
N HIS A 42 47.55 35.06 -2.31
CA HIS A 42 46.43 34.72 -1.44
C HIS A 42 45.97 33.29 -1.77
N ALA A 43 46.44 32.31 -0.99
CA ALA A 43 45.96 30.94 -1.06
C ALA A 43 44.61 30.87 -0.34
N VAL A 44 43.52 30.89 -1.12
CA VAL A 44 42.20 30.51 -0.64
C VAL A 44 42.25 29.02 -0.29
N PHE A 45 42.33 28.70 0.99
CA PHE A 45 42.25 27.34 1.48
C PHE A 45 40.77 26.92 1.44
N LEU A 46 40.32 26.39 0.30
CA LEU A 46 39.05 25.68 0.21
C LEU A 46 39.15 24.42 1.07
N VAL A 47 38.70 24.52 2.32
CA VAL A 47 38.43 23.35 3.16
C VAL A 47 37.30 22.59 2.48
N GLY A 48 37.66 21.61 1.66
CA GLY A 48 36.73 20.66 1.08
C GLY A 48 36.14 19.82 2.20
N VAL A 49 34.96 20.20 2.69
CA VAL A 49 34.14 19.32 3.52
C VAL A 49 33.70 18.18 2.63
N ALA A 50 34.35 17.03 2.76
CA ALA A 50 33.89 15.80 2.15
C ALA A 50 32.57 15.40 2.81
N LEU A 51 31.44 15.83 2.25
CA LEU A 51 30.14 15.24 2.55
C LEU A 51 30.21 13.77 2.16
N SER A 52 30.41 12.92 3.15
CA SER A 52 30.19 11.49 3.00
C SER A 52 28.69 11.30 2.86
N ALA A 53 28.20 11.23 1.62
CA ALA A 53 26.85 10.80 1.34
C ALA A 53 26.75 9.33 1.78
N SER A 54 26.21 9.11 2.97
CA SER A 54 25.78 7.78 3.38
C SER A 54 24.70 7.36 2.39
N VAL A 55 25.02 6.38 1.55
CA VAL A 55 24.00 5.68 0.76
C VAL A 55 23.10 5.00 1.78
N VAL A 56 21.95 5.61 2.07
CA VAL A 56 20.88 4.93 2.80
C VAL A 56 20.50 3.75 1.90
N SER A 57 20.89 2.55 2.32
CA SER A 57 20.42 1.33 1.67
C SER A 57 18.91 1.28 1.90
N GLY A 58 18.14 1.57 0.84
CA GLY A 58 16.68 1.59 0.91
C GLY A 58 16.17 0.23 1.33
N GLU A 59 15.36 0.18 2.39
CA GLU A 59 14.72 -1.06 2.81
C GLU A 59 13.82 -1.59 1.69
N THR A 60 13.77 -2.93 1.58
CA THR A 60 12.92 -3.59 0.58
C THR A 60 11.91 -4.52 1.22
N LEU A 61 10.79 -4.70 0.54
CA LEU A 61 9.75 -5.66 0.84
C LEU A 61 9.87 -6.84 -0.11
N THR A 62 9.78 -8.05 0.43
CA THR A 62 9.55 -9.25 -0.40
C THR A 62 8.06 -9.49 -0.52
N ILE A 63 7.53 -9.37 -1.73
CA ILE A 63 6.12 -9.65 -2.05
C ILE A 63 6.00 -11.04 -2.66
N ASN A 64 5.34 -11.94 -1.94
CA ASN A 64 5.02 -13.28 -2.42
C ASN A 64 3.72 -13.21 -3.22
N ALA A 65 3.91 -13.06 -4.52
CA ALA A 65 2.89 -12.78 -5.48
C ALA A 65 2.22 -14.06 -6.00
N ARG A 66 0.89 -14.07 -6.16
CA ARG A 66 0.14 -15.17 -6.78
C ARG A 66 -0.93 -14.71 -7.78
N ARG A 67 -0.89 -15.18 -9.04
CA ARG A 67 -1.89 -14.86 -10.08
C ARG A 67 -2.45 -16.11 -10.75
N ARG A 68 -3.65 -15.97 -11.34
CA ARG A 68 -4.26 -16.96 -12.24
C ARG A 68 -3.90 -16.63 -13.68
N ILE A 69 -3.54 -17.63 -14.46
CA ILE A 69 -3.39 -17.51 -15.92
C ILE A 69 -4.16 -18.62 -16.62
N PRO A 70 -4.69 -18.39 -17.84
CA PRO A 70 -5.41 -19.42 -18.58
C PRO A 70 -4.59 -20.70 -18.72
N SER A 71 -5.27 -21.84 -18.56
CA SER A 71 -4.71 -23.18 -18.79
C SER A 71 -5.28 -23.75 -20.09
N ALA A 72 -4.46 -24.51 -20.83
CA ALA A 72 -4.90 -25.23 -22.02
C ALA A 72 -5.65 -26.54 -21.69
N GLU A 73 -5.71 -26.93 -20.42
CA GLU A 73 -6.30 -28.21 -19.98
C GLU A 73 -7.82 -28.29 -20.18
N ALA A 74 -8.54 -27.16 -20.06
CA ALA A 74 -9.98 -27.09 -20.35
C ALA A 74 -10.45 -25.64 -20.57
N PRO A 75 -11.57 -25.40 -21.28
CA PRO A 75 -12.20 -24.09 -21.36
C PRO A 75 -12.51 -23.52 -19.98
N GLY A 76 -12.03 -22.30 -19.70
CA GLY A 76 -12.20 -21.66 -18.40
C GLY A 76 -11.29 -22.18 -17.29
N ALA A 77 -10.39 -23.14 -17.57
CA ALA A 77 -9.40 -23.57 -16.59
C ALA A 77 -8.29 -22.52 -16.41
N PHE A 78 -7.76 -22.44 -15.20
CA PHE A 78 -6.64 -21.57 -14.86
C PHE A 78 -5.61 -22.34 -14.05
N ARG A 79 -4.33 -22.03 -14.27
CA ARG A 79 -3.24 -22.45 -13.39
C ARG A 79 -2.76 -21.30 -12.53
N MET A 80 -2.31 -21.64 -11.32
CA MET A 80 -1.73 -20.68 -10.40
C MET A 80 -0.25 -20.48 -10.73
N VAL A 81 0.17 -19.22 -10.82
CA VAL A 81 1.58 -18.82 -10.92
C VAL A 81 1.93 -18.05 -9.66
N ASN A 82 3.00 -18.49 -9.01
CA ASN A 82 3.61 -17.76 -7.91
C ASN A 82 4.85 -17.02 -8.44
N ASP A 83 5.08 -15.83 -7.92
CA ASP A 83 6.19 -14.96 -8.27
C ASP A 83 6.72 -14.32 -6.99
N LYS A 84 8.01 -14.00 -6.94
CA LYS A 84 8.61 -13.30 -5.80
C LYS A 84 9.14 -11.97 -6.29
N GLN A 85 8.60 -10.88 -5.76
CA GLN A 85 8.98 -9.53 -6.15
C GLN A 85 9.70 -8.84 -4.99
N THR A 86 10.64 -7.97 -5.33
CA THR A 86 11.35 -7.12 -4.37
C THR A 86 10.93 -5.68 -4.65
N TRP A 87 10.28 -5.02 -3.70
CA TRP A 87 9.80 -3.64 -3.85
C TRP A 87 10.55 -2.71 -2.90
N PRO A 88 11.01 -1.53 -3.33
CA PRO A 88 11.53 -0.51 -2.43
C PRO A 88 10.41 -0.05 -1.47
N ALA A 89 10.66 -0.10 -0.17
CA ALA A 89 9.66 0.22 0.84
C ALA A 89 9.22 1.69 0.72
N GLU A 90 10.16 2.60 0.49
CA GLU A 90 9.91 4.04 0.29
C GLU A 90 9.05 4.36 -0.94
N GLN A 91 9.01 3.47 -1.94
CA GLN A 91 8.17 3.60 -3.15
C GLN A 91 6.92 2.71 -3.06
N THR A 92 6.56 2.26 -1.86
CA THR A 92 5.42 1.38 -1.62
C THR A 92 4.43 2.05 -0.65
N ALA A 93 3.14 1.88 -0.91
CA ALA A 93 2.09 2.22 0.04
C ALA A 93 1.20 1.02 0.35
N ILE A 94 0.64 1.05 1.56
CA ILE A 94 -0.50 0.24 1.96
C ILE A 94 -1.73 1.15 2.04
N ILE A 95 -2.81 0.78 1.36
CA ILE A 95 -4.12 1.42 1.49
C ILE A 95 -5.02 0.50 2.33
N ILE A 96 -5.48 0.99 3.47
CA ILE A 96 -6.45 0.33 4.35
C ILE A 96 -7.85 0.79 3.93
N CYS A 97 -8.57 -0.05 3.19
CA CYS A 97 -9.90 0.25 2.68
C CYS A 97 -10.98 -0.08 3.72
N ASP A 98 -11.76 0.93 4.11
CA ASP A 98 -13.08 0.77 4.76
C ASP A 98 -13.10 -0.16 6.00
N MET A 99 -12.00 -0.20 6.76
CA MET A 99 -11.94 -0.91 8.06
C MET A 99 -12.70 -0.14 9.14
N TRP A 100 -14.01 -0.03 8.99
CA TRP A 100 -14.88 0.78 9.83
C TRP A 100 -15.03 0.25 11.25
N ASN A 101 -15.35 1.14 12.20
CA ASN A 101 -15.70 0.79 13.57
C ASN A 101 -16.98 -0.05 13.67
N ARG A 102 -17.89 0.08 12.70
CA ARG A 102 -19.14 -0.66 12.64
C ARG A 102 -19.62 -0.83 11.20
N HIS A 103 -20.24 -1.96 10.91
CA HIS A 103 -20.97 -2.20 9.67
C HIS A 103 -22.43 -2.53 9.97
N TRP A 104 -23.33 -2.35 9.00
CA TRP A 104 -24.74 -2.70 9.18
C TRP A 104 -24.94 -4.21 9.40
N CYS A 105 -24.07 -5.04 8.80
CA CYS A 105 -24.00 -6.47 9.08
C CYS A 105 -23.18 -6.73 10.35
N ARG A 106 -23.80 -7.40 11.33
CA ARG A 106 -23.11 -7.79 12.59
C ARG A 106 -21.95 -8.75 12.33
N GLY A 107 -22.12 -9.71 11.43
CA GLY A 107 -21.06 -10.65 11.04
C GLY A 107 -19.86 -9.94 10.42
N ALA A 108 -20.10 -8.99 9.51
CA ALA A 108 -19.03 -8.15 8.94
C ALA A 108 -18.31 -7.34 10.02
N THR A 109 -19.05 -6.73 10.95
CA THR A 109 -18.46 -5.99 12.09
C THR A 109 -17.54 -6.89 12.93
N ALA A 110 -17.97 -8.12 13.22
CA ALA A 110 -17.15 -9.09 13.96
C ALA A 110 -15.87 -9.48 13.19
N ARG A 111 -15.99 -9.78 11.89
CA ARG A 111 -14.81 -10.15 11.06
C ARG A 111 -13.81 -9.00 10.92
N VAL A 112 -14.28 -7.74 10.82
CA VAL A 112 -13.42 -6.56 10.86
C VAL A 112 -12.66 -6.49 12.18
N LYS A 113 -13.37 -6.66 13.31
CA LYS A 113 -12.76 -6.67 14.65
C LYS A 113 -11.72 -7.77 14.81
N ASP A 114 -11.98 -8.98 14.32
CA ASP A 114 -11.07 -10.12 14.43
C ASP A 114 -9.79 -9.92 13.58
N MET A 115 -9.93 -9.27 12.42
CA MET A 115 -8.81 -9.02 11.49
C MET A 115 -7.94 -7.83 11.92
N ALA A 116 -8.53 -6.82 12.55
CA ALA A 116 -7.88 -5.54 12.85
C ALA A 116 -6.55 -5.67 13.64
N PRO A 117 -6.39 -6.54 14.66
CA PRO A 117 -5.12 -6.68 15.36
C PRO A 117 -3.98 -7.20 14.48
N ALA A 118 -4.26 -8.15 13.58
CA ALA A 118 -3.26 -8.66 12.65
C ALA A 118 -2.88 -7.60 11.62
N MET A 119 -3.88 -6.85 11.15
CA MET A 119 -3.67 -5.71 10.26
C MET A 119 -2.80 -4.64 10.92
N ASN A 120 -3.08 -4.27 12.17
CA ASN A 120 -2.30 -3.25 12.90
C ASN A 120 -0.81 -3.66 13.03
N ARG A 121 -0.54 -4.94 13.29
CA ARG A 121 0.84 -5.47 13.31
C ARG A 121 1.52 -5.34 11.94
N VAL A 122 0.81 -5.68 10.87
CA VAL A 122 1.34 -5.58 9.50
C VAL A 122 1.68 -4.14 9.15
N VAL A 123 0.77 -3.19 9.39
CA VAL A 123 1.01 -1.78 9.04
C VAL A 123 2.04 -1.14 9.94
N SER A 124 2.13 -1.54 11.22
CA SER A 124 3.22 -1.14 12.11
C SER A 124 4.58 -1.55 11.54
N LEU A 125 4.74 -2.83 11.23
CA LEU A 125 6.00 -3.34 10.67
C LEU A 125 6.31 -2.72 9.30
N ALA A 126 5.32 -2.49 8.46
CA ALA A 126 5.53 -1.86 7.16
C ALA A 126 5.98 -0.39 7.31
N ARG A 127 5.36 0.34 8.25
CA ARG A 127 5.71 1.73 8.57
C ARG A 127 7.16 1.84 9.04
N ASP A 128 7.61 0.92 9.90
CA ASP A 128 8.99 0.90 10.39
C ASP A 128 10.02 0.71 9.26
N LYS A 129 9.60 0.16 8.11
CA LYS A 129 10.42 -0.01 6.89
C LYS A 129 10.35 1.17 5.93
N GLY A 130 9.54 2.19 6.21
CA GLY A 130 9.33 3.35 5.34
C GLY A 130 8.18 3.22 4.35
N VAL A 131 7.31 2.21 4.49
CA VAL A 131 6.08 2.10 3.68
C VAL A 131 5.09 3.19 4.09
N LEU A 132 4.52 3.89 3.12
CA LEU A 132 3.45 4.84 3.37
C LEU A 132 2.15 4.10 3.76
N ILE A 133 1.54 4.45 4.88
CA ILE A 133 0.22 3.94 5.25
C ILE A 133 -0.85 5.00 4.93
N VAL A 134 -1.87 4.59 4.17
CA VAL A 134 -3.02 5.41 3.81
C VAL A 134 -4.28 4.76 4.39
N HIS A 135 -4.94 5.48 5.30
CA HIS A 135 -6.22 5.08 5.87
C HIS A 135 -7.35 5.64 5.02
N ALA A 136 -8.23 4.76 4.53
CA ALA A 136 -9.35 5.15 3.69
C ALA A 136 -10.70 4.66 4.26
N PRO A 137 -11.15 5.19 5.42
CA PRO A 137 -12.47 4.90 5.96
C PRO A 137 -13.53 5.75 5.23
N SER A 138 -14.10 5.21 4.16
CA SER A 138 -15.05 5.96 3.33
C SER A 138 -16.25 6.47 4.11
N SER A 139 -16.69 7.68 3.77
CA SER A 139 -17.80 8.38 4.40
C SER A 139 -17.60 8.68 5.90
N CYS A 140 -16.35 8.71 6.37
CA CYS A 140 -16.01 9.02 7.76
C CYS A 140 -15.11 10.26 7.91
N MET A 141 -14.93 11.06 6.86
CA MET A 141 -13.91 12.14 6.84
C MET A 141 -14.12 13.22 7.91
N GLU A 142 -15.36 13.44 8.36
CA GLU A 142 -15.67 14.39 9.42
C GLU A 142 -14.97 14.06 10.74
N ALA A 143 -14.88 12.78 11.10
CA ALA A 143 -14.19 12.32 12.31
C ALA A 143 -12.68 12.65 12.31
N TYR A 144 -12.11 12.93 11.14
CA TYR A 144 -10.69 13.20 10.95
C TYR A 144 -10.42 14.65 10.53
N ALA A 145 -11.40 15.56 10.63
CA ALA A 145 -11.28 16.91 10.08
C ALA A 145 -10.05 17.67 10.59
N ALA A 146 -9.68 17.50 11.86
CA ALA A 146 -8.53 18.13 12.51
C ALA A 146 -7.27 17.23 12.56
N ASP A 147 -7.32 16.02 12.02
CA ASP A 147 -6.20 15.07 12.08
C ASP A 147 -5.07 15.49 11.11
N PRO A 148 -3.80 15.54 11.55
CA PRO A 148 -2.67 15.85 10.67
C PRO A 148 -2.55 14.93 9.45
N ALA A 149 -2.94 13.66 9.56
CA ALA A 149 -2.93 12.72 8.44
C ALA A 149 -4.03 13.05 7.41
N ARG A 150 -5.18 13.57 7.83
CA ARG A 150 -6.19 14.13 6.92
C ARG A 150 -5.67 15.40 6.24
N GLN A 151 -5.02 16.28 6.99
CA GLN A 151 -4.44 17.50 6.44
C GLN A 151 -3.40 17.20 5.35
N ARG A 152 -2.52 16.23 5.57
CA ARG A 152 -1.54 15.76 4.59
C ARG A 152 -2.16 15.38 3.25
N ALA A 153 -3.34 14.74 3.26
CA ALA A 153 -4.04 14.37 2.05
C ALA A 153 -4.70 15.57 1.34
N ARG A 154 -5.21 16.55 2.09
CA ARG A 154 -5.80 17.78 1.53
C ARG A 154 -4.77 18.69 0.89
N GLU A 155 -3.56 18.75 1.44
CA GLU A 155 -2.47 19.60 0.95
C GLU A 155 -1.74 19.01 -0.26
N ALA A 156 -1.92 17.72 -0.54
CA ALA A 156 -1.28 17.08 -1.68
C ALA A 156 -1.86 17.63 -3.01
N SER A 157 -1.00 18.12 -3.89
CA SER A 157 -1.42 18.68 -5.18
C SER A 157 -2.08 17.62 -6.06
N GLN A 158 -3.32 17.89 -6.47
CA GLN A 158 -4.10 17.04 -7.38
C GLN A 158 -3.92 17.43 -8.86
N GLU A 159 -3.02 18.36 -9.16
CA GLU A 159 -2.82 18.89 -10.50
C GLU A 159 -2.52 17.77 -11.52
N ASN A 160 -3.13 17.83 -12.71
CA ASN A 160 -2.94 16.85 -13.79
C ASN A 160 -3.27 15.39 -13.42
N LEU A 161 -3.98 15.14 -12.32
CA LEU A 161 -4.53 13.81 -12.04
C LEU A 161 -5.77 13.55 -12.91
N PRO A 162 -5.96 12.34 -13.44
CA PRO A 162 -7.14 12.03 -14.21
C PRO A 162 -8.43 12.07 -13.36
N ASP A 163 -9.43 12.85 -13.77
CA ASP A 163 -10.71 13.01 -13.05
C ASP A 163 -11.45 11.70 -12.76
N TRP A 164 -11.23 10.65 -13.55
CA TRP A 164 -11.85 9.34 -13.31
C TRP A 164 -11.35 8.67 -12.02
N LEU A 165 -10.24 9.13 -11.43
CA LEU A 165 -9.80 8.72 -10.09
C LEU A 165 -10.75 9.18 -8.99
N ALA A 166 -11.65 10.14 -9.24
CA ALA A 166 -12.67 10.55 -8.28
C ALA A 166 -13.88 9.61 -8.23
N ARG A 167 -13.95 8.63 -9.14
CA ARG A 167 -15.19 7.85 -9.38
C ARG A 167 -15.02 6.40 -9.02
N TRP A 168 -16.12 5.81 -8.55
CA TRP A 168 -16.23 4.37 -8.42
C TRP A 168 -16.00 3.67 -9.76
N ASN A 169 -15.25 2.58 -9.75
CA ASN A 169 -14.91 1.82 -10.94
C ASN A 169 -15.68 0.49 -10.99
N ASN A 170 -16.65 0.41 -11.92
CA ASN A 170 -17.53 -0.74 -12.10
C ASN A 170 -16.88 -1.90 -12.85
N GLY A 171 -15.74 -1.70 -13.50
CA GLY A 171 -15.07 -2.75 -14.25
C GLY A 171 -13.93 -2.23 -15.12
N LEU A 172 -12.95 -3.10 -15.35
CA LEU A 172 -11.92 -2.88 -16.37
C LEU A 172 -12.32 -3.54 -17.69
N GLU A 173 -11.76 -3.08 -18.80
CA GLU A 173 -11.99 -3.75 -20.11
C GLU A 173 -11.56 -5.22 -20.07
N SER A 174 -10.52 -5.55 -19.31
CA SER A 174 -10.07 -6.94 -19.09
C SER A 174 -11.05 -7.80 -18.29
N GLU A 175 -12.09 -7.21 -17.71
CA GLU A 175 -13.14 -7.87 -16.94
C GLU A 175 -14.46 -7.94 -17.71
N LYS A 176 -14.49 -7.48 -18.97
CA LYS A 176 -15.70 -7.49 -19.79
C LYS A 176 -16.19 -8.93 -19.99
N GLY A 177 -17.45 -9.15 -19.63
CA GLY A 177 -18.07 -10.48 -19.66
C GLY A 177 -17.69 -11.40 -18.49
N ALA A 178 -16.85 -10.95 -17.55
CA ALA A 178 -16.57 -11.69 -16.34
C ALA A 178 -17.77 -11.66 -15.39
N THR A 179 -18.02 -12.77 -14.70
CA THR A 179 -19.01 -12.88 -13.64
C THR A 179 -18.33 -13.09 -12.30
N TRP A 180 -18.97 -12.62 -11.23
CA TRP A 180 -18.49 -12.93 -9.89
C TRP A 180 -18.64 -14.43 -9.61
N PRO A 181 -17.68 -15.07 -8.93
CA PRO A 181 -17.76 -16.47 -8.54
C PRO A 181 -18.72 -16.71 -7.36
N ILE A 182 -19.35 -15.64 -6.84
CA ILE A 182 -20.33 -15.68 -5.76
C ILE A 182 -21.56 -14.89 -6.17
N ASP A 183 -22.72 -15.27 -5.65
CA ASP A 183 -23.91 -14.43 -5.72
C ASP A 183 -23.90 -13.41 -4.57
N GLN A 184 -23.86 -12.13 -4.96
CA GLN A 184 -23.81 -10.97 -4.05
C GLN A 184 -25.07 -10.09 -4.14
N SER A 185 -26.14 -10.59 -4.78
CA SER A 185 -27.37 -9.82 -5.03
C SER A 185 -28.16 -9.43 -3.78
N ASP A 186 -27.93 -10.10 -2.64
CA ASP A 186 -28.59 -9.82 -1.37
C ASP A 186 -27.75 -8.96 -0.40
N GLY A 187 -26.63 -8.42 -0.90
CA GLY A 187 -25.68 -7.63 -0.11
C GLY A 187 -24.77 -8.47 0.79
N GLY A 188 -24.89 -9.79 0.80
CA GLY A 188 -23.93 -10.71 1.42
C GLY A 188 -24.02 -10.86 2.94
N CYS A 189 -25.09 -10.37 3.59
CA CYS A 189 -25.28 -10.54 5.04
C CYS A 189 -25.81 -11.93 5.36
N ASP A 190 -25.08 -12.64 6.20
CA ASP A 190 -25.37 -14.01 6.59
C ASP A 190 -26.07 -14.14 7.96
N CYS A 191 -26.36 -13.02 8.64
CA CYS A 191 -26.99 -13.02 9.97
C CYS A 191 -28.46 -13.50 9.95
N ARG A 192 -28.91 -14.09 11.08
CA ARG A 192 -30.31 -14.46 11.32
C ARG A 192 -30.81 -13.88 12.67
N PRO A 193 -31.92 -13.14 12.69
CA PRO A 193 -32.57 -12.50 11.53
C PRO A 193 -31.59 -11.58 10.77
N GLN A 194 -31.89 -11.31 9.49
CA GLN A 194 -31.06 -10.43 8.66
C GLN A 194 -30.96 -9.05 9.30
N CYS A 195 -29.75 -8.48 9.32
CA CYS A 195 -29.55 -7.16 9.88
C CYS A 195 -30.20 -6.08 8.98
N PRO A 196 -30.79 -5.02 9.55
CA PRO A 196 -31.24 -3.89 8.76
C PRO A 196 -30.04 -3.24 8.06
N GLN A 197 -30.22 -2.85 6.79
CA GLN A 197 -29.20 -2.14 6.03
C GLN A 197 -29.08 -0.68 6.50
N GLY A 198 -27.91 -0.10 6.30
CA GLY A 198 -27.63 1.30 6.62
C GLY A 198 -26.13 1.60 6.62
N SER A 199 -25.77 2.80 7.08
CA SER A 199 -24.39 3.28 7.13
C SER A 199 -24.00 3.65 8.57
N PRO A 200 -23.87 2.68 9.50
CA PRO A 200 -23.66 2.97 10.91
C PRO A 200 -22.21 3.29 11.27
N TRP A 201 -21.29 3.25 10.31
CA TRP A 201 -19.89 3.61 10.50
C TRP A 201 -19.76 5.11 10.74
N THR A 202 -18.84 5.48 11.63
CA THR A 202 -18.50 6.88 11.91
C THR A 202 -17.00 7.15 11.78
N SER A 203 -16.18 6.10 11.82
CA SER A 203 -14.73 6.15 11.76
C SER A 203 -14.15 4.81 11.31
N GLN A 204 -12.84 4.76 11.07
CA GLN A 204 -12.08 3.52 11.14
C GLN A 204 -12.19 2.88 12.53
N ILE A 205 -12.03 1.57 12.63
CA ILE A 205 -11.83 0.86 13.89
C ILE A 205 -10.57 1.38 14.59
N ASP A 206 -10.68 1.59 15.91
CA ASP A 206 -9.64 2.15 16.78
C ASP A 206 -8.42 1.24 16.95
N THR A 207 -8.59 -0.06 16.70
CA THR A 207 -7.55 -1.09 16.84
C THR A 207 -6.40 -0.92 15.83
N ILE A 208 -6.61 -0.16 14.75
CA ILE A 208 -5.57 0.14 13.75
C ILE A 208 -5.07 1.56 14.00
N ASP A 209 -3.83 1.67 14.44
CA ASP A 209 -3.24 2.94 14.82
C ASP A 209 -2.98 3.81 13.59
N ILE A 210 -3.44 5.05 13.67
CA ILE A 210 -3.01 6.16 12.81
C ILE A 210 -1.79 6.78 13.48
N ARG A 211 -0.67 6.90 12.76
CA ARG A 211 0.58 7.44 13.29
C ARG A 211 1.09 8.60 12.46
N GLU A 212 2.08 9.30 13.00
CA GLU A 212 2.79 10.34 12.28
C GLU A 212 3.35 9.82 10.95
N GLY A 213 3.18 10.62 9.90
CA GLY A 213 3.61 10.28 8.54
C GLY A 213 2.54 9.60 7.68
N ASP A 214 1.48 9.06 8.28
CA ASP A 214 0.35 8.46 7.57
C ASP A 214 -0.48 9.54 6.84
N ALA A 215 -1.42 9.08 6.00
CA ALA A 215 -2.42 9.91 5.34
C ALA A 215 -3.84 9.34 5.54
N ILE A 216 -4.85 10.21 5.59
CA ILE A 216 -6.26 9.83 5.68
C ILE A 216 -7.06 10.51 4.56
N SER A 217 -7.77 9.73 3.76
CA SER A 217 -8.73 10.23 2.78
C SER A 217 -9.61 9.10 2.24
N ASP A 218 -10.82 9.41 1.80
CA ASP A 218 -11.65 8.52 0.97
C ASP A 218 -11.81 9.01 -0.48
N SER A 219 -11.13 10.10 -0.84
CA SER A 219 -11.06 10.64 -2.19
C SER A 219 -9.92 9.97 -2.97
N GLY A 220 -10.25 9.38 -4.12
CA GLY A 220 -9.23 8.78 -4.98
C GLY A 220 -8.23 9.79 -5.56
N LEU A 221 -8.65 11.05 -5.76
CA LEU A 221 -7.75 12.12 -6.22
C LEU A 221 -6.75 12.54 -5.13
N GLU A 222 -7.22 12.71 -3.89
CA GLU A 222 -6.33 13.05 -2.77
C GLU A 222 -5.36 11.90 -2.47
N ILE A 223 -5.83 10.66 -2.47
CA ILE A 223 -4.95 9.49 -2.28
C ILE A 223 -3.91 9.43 -3.42
N ALA A 224 -4.33 9.55 -4.68
CA ALA A 224 -3.39 9.55 -5.80
C ALA A 224 -2.38 10.70 -5.73
N ALA A 225 -2.80 11.88 -5.27
CA ALA A 225 -1.91 13.01 -5.04
C ALA A 225 -0.85 12.70 -3.98
N VAL A 226 -1.24 12.11 -2.84
CA VAL A 226 -0.31 11.69 -1.79
C VAL A 226 0.67 10.63 -2.32
N LEU A 227 0.16 9.61 -3.03
CA LEU A 227 1.01 8.55 -3.61
C LEU A 227 2.05 9.15 -4.57
N ARG A 228 1.64 10.07 -5.45
CA ARG A 228 2.54 10.76 -6.37
C ARG A 228 3.56 11.63 -5.64
N GLN A 229 3.12 12.42 -4.66
CA GLN A 229 4.00 13.28 -3.87
C GLN A 229 5.07 12.49 -3.12
N ARG A 230 4.74 11.26 -2.70
CA ARG A 230 5.64 10.36 -1.98
C ARG A 230 6.48 9.45 -2.90
N GLY A 231 6.37 9.60 -4.22
CA GLY A 231 7.11 8.75 -5.17
C GLY A 231 6.69 7.27 -5.12
N VAL A 232 5.44 6.99 -4.71
CA VAL A 232 4.94 5.63 -4.62
C VAL A 232 4.59 5.11 -6.02
N HIS A 233 5.05 3.90 -6.32
CA HIS A 233 4.73 3.18 -7.55
C HIS A 233 4.08 1.82 -7.28
N ASN A 234 4.24 1.30 -6.05
CA ASN A 234 3.69 0.01 -5.65
C ASN A 234 2.61 0.20 -4.59
N VAL A 235 1.48 -0.49 -4.73
CA VAL A 235 0.34 -0.34 -3.81
C VAL A 235 -0.12 -1.72 -3.35
N ILE A 236 -0.28 -1.87 -2.04
CA ILE A 236 -0.91 -3.02 -1.40
C ILE A 236 -2.26 -2.55 -0.85
N ILE A 237 -3.38 -3.11 -1.33
CA ILE A 237 -4.71 -2.78 -0.81
C ILE A 237 -5.19 -3.89 0.12
N MET A 238 -5.53 -3.53 1.35
CA MET A 238 -6.12 -4.41 2.36
C MET A 238 -7.43 -3.82 2.88
N GLY A 239 -8.17 -4.56 3.71
CA GLY A 239 -9.44 -4.08 4.27
C GLY A 239 -10.67 -4.70 3.62
N VAL A 240 -11.82 -4.02 3.67
CA VAL A 240 -13.12 -4.67 3.41
C VAL A 240 -14.03 -3.82 2.50
N HIS A 241 -14.93 -4.38 1.70
CA HIS A 241 -15.03 -5.78 1.29
C HIS A 241 -14.48 -5.97 -0.13
N THR A 242 -13.80 -7.09 -0.39
CA THR A 242 -13.12 -7.42 -1.66
C THR A 242 -14.03 -7.26 -2.88
N ASN A 243 -15.26 -7.77 -2.79
CA ASN A 243 -16.25 -7.74 -3.87
C ASN A 243 -17.01 -6.41 -4.00
N MET A 244 -16.65 -5.41 -3.20
CA MET A 244 -17.29 -4.09 -3.17
C MET A 244 -16.22 -2.99 -3.10
N CYS A 245 -15.94 -2.48 -1.91
CA CYS A 245 -15.13 -1.28 -1.74
C CYS A 245 -13.69 -1.44 -2.20
N VAL A 246 -13.06 -2.55 -1.80
CA VAL A 246 -11.65 -2.80 -2.10
C VAL A 246 -11.40 -2.84 -3.61
N ILE A 247 -12.32 -3.41 -4.39
CA ILE A 247 -12.19 -3.45 -5.85
C ILE A 247 -12.63 -2.15 -6.53
N GLY A 248 -13.71 -1.54 -6.05
CA GLY A 248 -14.46 -0.52 -6.79
C GLY A 248 -14.35 0.91 -6.31
N ARG A 249 -13.88 1.17 -5.07
CA ARG A 249 -13.71 2.55 -4.57
C ARG A 249 -12.84 3.38 -5.51
N PRO A 250 -12.95 4.72 -5.47
CA PRO A 250 -12.08 5.62 -6.25
C PRO A 250 -10.58 5.31 -6.10
N PHE A 251 -10.15 4.88 -4.91
CA PHE A 251 -8.79 4.45 -4.59
C PHE A 251 -8.57 2.91 -4.64
N GLY A 252 -9.59 2.17 -5.05
CA GLY A 252 -9.61 0.71 -5.07
C GLY A 252 -8.76 0.11 -6.20
N LEU A 253 -8.70 -1.22 -6.20
CA LEU A 253 -7.86 -2.02 -7.09
C LEU A 253 -7.98 -1.56 -8.54
N ARG A 254 -9.21 -1.53 -9.08
CA ARG A 254 -9.43 -1.24 -10.51
C ARG A 254 -8.85 0.09 -10.93
N ASN A 255 -9.05 1.15 -10.13
CA ASN A 255 -8.50 2.46 -10.45
C ASN A 255 -6.97 2.49 -10.30
N MET A 256 -6.41 1.84 -9.28
CA MET A 256 -4.95 1.73 -9.14
C MET A 256 -4.30 1.02 -10.34
N ALA A 257 -4.89 -0.07 -10.84
CA ALA A 257 -4.37 -0.74 -12.04
C ALA A 257 -4.59 0.08 -13.30
N ARG A 258 -5.77 0.71 -13.46
CA ARG A 258 -6.05 1.61 -14.59
C ARG A 258 -5.07 2.79 -14.62
N TRP A 259 -4.63 3.26 -13.45
CA TRP A 259 -3.66 4.33 -13.32
C TRP A 259 -2.22 3.89 -13.61
N GLY A 260 -1.96 2.59 -13.69
CA GLY A 260 -0.64 2.03 -13.97
C GLY A 260 0.20 1.73 -12.72
N MET A 261 -0.39 1.77 -11.52
CA MET A 261 0.31 1.37 -10.30
C MET A 261 0.61 -0.13 -10.34
N ASN A 262 1.74 -0.54 -9.75
CA ASN A 262 1.98 -1.94 -9.47
C ASN A 262 1.20 -2.34 -8.21
N VAL A 263 -0.04 -2.76 -8.42
CA VAL A 263 -1.01 -2.93 -7.35
C VAL A 263 -1.34 -4.40 -7.07
N VAL A 264 -1.34 -4.71 -5.78
CA VAL A 264 -1.68 -6.00 -5.20
C VAL A 264 -2.73 -5.77 -4.10
N LEU A 265 -3.50 -6.78 -3.77
CA LEU A 265 -4.52 -6.89 -2.72
C LEU A 265 -3.77 -7.36 -1.39
N MET A 266 -4.37 -7.62 -0.21
CA MET A 266 -3.74 -8.39 0.91
C MET A 266 -4.58 -9.55 1.57
N ARG A 267 -4.36 -10.89 1.33
CA ARG A 267 -5.38 -12.02 1.20
C ARG A 267 -5.99 -12.34 2.49
N ASP A 268 -5.05 -12.45 3.38
CA ASP A 268 -5.29 -12.90 4.70
C ASP A 268 -5.73 -11.67 5.54
N LEU A 269 -5.72 -10.46 4.96
CA LEU A 269 -6.20 -9.19 5.55
C LEU A 269 -7.25 -8.49 4.67
N THR A 270 -8.16 -9.28 4.10
CA THR A 270 -9.37 -8.77 3.46
C THR A 270 -10.58 -9.66 3.79
N ASP A 271 -11.77 -9.08 3.71
CA ASP A 271 -13.05 -9.78 3.87
C ASP A 271 -13.86 -9.67 2.58
N THR A 272 -14.80 -10.58 2.36
CA THR A 272 -15.78 -10.51 1.27
C THR A 272 -17.19 -10.54 1.85
N MET A 273 -18.08 -9.65 1.40
CA MET A 273 -19.49 -9.77 1.74
C MET A 273 -20.09 -10.93 0.95
N TYR A 274 -20.38 -12.01 1.65
CA TYR A 274 -20.94 -13.21 1.06
C TYR A 274 -21.91 -13.89 2.03
N ASN A 275 -23.13 -14.12 1.54
CA ASN A 275 -24.09 -14.95 2.21
C ASN A 275 -23.85 -16.41 1.82
N SER A 276 -23.36 -17.22 2.76
CA SER A 276 -23.08 -18.66 2.56
C SER A 276 -24.29 -19.51 2.14
N ARG A 277 -25.51 -18.95 2.17
CA ARG A 277 -26.74 -19.56 1.64
C ARG A 277 -27.08 -19.09 0.23
N ARG A 278 -26.14 -18.51 -0.52
CA ARG A 278 -26.25 -18.21 -1.95
C ARG A 278 -25.20 -19.05 -2.71
N PRO A 279 -25.31 -19.25 -4.04
CA PRO A 279 -24.27 -19.94 -4.82
C PRO A 279 -22.86 -19.37 -4.55
N PRO A 280 -21.78 -20.17 -4.65
CA PRO A 280 -21.68 -21.47 -5.32
C PRO A 280 -21.70 -22.66 -4.34
N TYR A 281 -22.78 -23.44 -4.32
CA TYR A 281 -22.88 -24.67 -3.52
C TYR A 281 -22.19 -25.86 -4.18
#